data_AF-A0A4Q5SLM7-F1
#
_entry.id   AF-A0A4Q5SLM7-F1
#
_cell.length_a   1.000
_cell.length_b   1.000
_cell.length_c   1.000
_cell.angle_alpha   90.00
_cell.angle_beta   90.00
_cell.angle_gamma   90.00
#
_symmetry.space_group_name_H-M   'P 1'
#
loop_
_entity.id
_entity.type
_entity.pdbx_description
1 polymer ?
#
loop_
_entity_poly.entity_id
_entity_poly.type
_entity_poly.pdbx_seq_one_letter_code
_entity_poly.pdbx_strand_id
1 'polypeptide(L)'
;MINSQRILSFLLLITSIKGFSQSVSPQKEVNEYQITSSRYTDTVKLHVKKSFFLVGNPEKTDICKNKWYYDFDSNWHTIEFNNRRVDIYGEVDGWFKIANASLKKVDDVLIWLSAKNTSYISGIYKKVSVDIFINKRNYPFLGLQVKEGYIDTLILNNVGQGVSIIDSRIGVLKREMPGKWNSFWIKNTQIDSVAPFYGDFTDTISLSNIDFSHLRGKFDISHITNHPIIYISQTDITKIKFNIPATTVRVRSDQPYEEQLIIYQNLLKIYQDAGYTFKYEEYDKQYQELKYLVNGHPIINFISKYWWDYGYDKGRVIFISLGLYLAFMIMNIVLLSKVKAVYWPEKFQLYEATLHQRRENGGRLHKLKYHVNKTLSVALFTGYIFWGIKLDLKELELRHRYVLFLIISQYILGIICLAYIANFVISK
;
A
#
# COMPACT_ATOMS: atom_id res chain seq x y z
N MET A 1 -29.55 -6.80 2.50
CA MET A 1 -29.21 -8.02 1.73
C MET A 1 -27.69 -8.16 1.74
N ILE A 2 -27.14 -8.95 2.67
CA ILE A 2 -25.68 -9.12 2.82
C ILE A 2 -25.30 -10.53 2.34
N ASN A 3 -24.28 -10.55 1.49
CA ASN A 3 -23.80 -11.64 0.65
C ASN A 3 -23.53 -12.97 1.38
N SER A 4 -24.31 -13.99 1.06
CA SER A 4 -24.07 -15.41 1.40
C SER A 4 -22.83 -15.99 0.71
N GLN A 5 -22.26 -15.33 -0.30
CA GLN A 5 -21.09 -15.82 -1.04
C GLN A 5 -19.77 -15.77 -0.26
N ARG A 6 -19.65 -14.95 0.80
CA ARG A 6 -18.39 -14.80 1.54
C ARG A 6 -18.07 -15.94 2.50
N ILE A 7 -19.08 -16.71 2.91
CA ILE A 7 -18.89 -17.86 3.82
C ILE A 7 -18.35 -19.09 3.06
N LEU A 8 -18.63 -19.21 1.75
CA LEU A 8 -18.13 -20.33 0.93
C LEU A 8 -16.63 -20.22 0.61
N SER A 9 -16.08 -19.00 0.54
CA SER A 9 -14.65 -18.76 0.30
C SER A 9 -13.75 -19.24 1.45
N PHE A 10 -14.33 -19.46 2.64
CA PHE A 10 -13.60 -19.88 3.84
C PHE A 10 -13.19 -21.37 3.81
N LEU A 11 -13.88 -22.21 3.03
CA LEU A 11 -13.59 -23.65 2.95
C LEU A 11 -12.55 -24.02 1.89
N LEU A 12 -12.22 -23.11 0.95
CA LEU A 12 -11.32 -23.39 -0.18
C LEU A 12 -9.88 -22.88 0.02
N LEU A 13 -9.60 -22.14 1.09
CA LEU A 13 -8.28 -21.51 1.31
C LEU A 13 -7.24 -22.43 1.99
N ILE A 14 -7.60 -23.65 2.40
CA ILE A 14 -6.72 -24.55 3.17
C ILE A 14 -5.79 -25.40 2.27
N THR A 15 -5.92 -25.38 0.94
CA THR A 15 -5.29 -26.38 0.05
C THR A 15 -4.17 -25.90 -0.87
N SER A 16 -3.66 -24.68 -0.79
CA SER A 16 -2.65 -24.21 -1.76
C SER A 16 -1.53 -23.37 -1.16
N ILE A 17 -0.53 -24.03 -0.55
CA ILE A 17 0.81 -23.46 -0.33
C ILE A 17 1.84 -24.57 -0.54
N LYS A 18 2.46 -24.64 -1.73
CA LYS A 18 3.79 -25.25 -1.97
C LYS A 18 4.33 -24.81 -3.34
N GLY A 19 5.54 -24.25 -3.37
CA GLY A 19 6.32 -24.08 -4.60
C GLY A 19 7.33 -22.95 -4.54
N PHE A 20 8.61 -23.29 -4.39
CA PHE A 20 9.76 -22.41 -4.17
C PHE A 20 10.73 -22.49 -5.36
N SER A 21 11.31 -21.34 -5.76
CA SER A 21 12.66 -21.08 -6.35
C SER A 21 13.12 -21.79 -7.64
N GLN A 22 13.64 -21.00 -8.61
CA GLN A 22 15.09 -20.87 -8.87
C GLN A 22 15.41 -19.82 -9.95
N SER A 23 16.54 -19.13 -9.75
CA SER A 23 17.13 -18.08 -10.60
C SER A 23 18.31 -18.63 -11.42
N VAL A 24 18.54 -18.06 -12.61
CA VAL A 24 19.75 -18.27 -13.41
C VAL A 24 20.21 -16.93 -13.99
N SER A 25 21.52 -16.66 -13.92
CA SER A 25 22.21 -15.51 -14.48
C SER A 25 23.20 -15.97 -15.56
N PRO A 26 23.45 -15.18 -16.62
CA PRO A 26 24.69 -15.30 -17.37
C PRO A 26 25.48 -13.98 -17.45
N GLN A 27 26.79 -14.10 -17.22
CA GLN A 27 27.83 -13.12 -17.52
C GLN A 27 27.97 -12.89 -19.03
N LYS A 28 28.46 -11.70 -19.42
CA LYS A 28 28.83 -11.40 -20.82
C LYS A 28 30.12 -10.58 -20.88
N GLU A 29 31.07 -11.07 -21.67
CA GLU A 29 32.36 -10.44 -21.98
C GLU A 29 32.22 -9.17 -22.84
N VAL A 30 33.18 -8.25 -22.68
CA VAL A 30 33.35 -7.03 -23.47
C VAL A 30 34.74 -7.05 -24.10
N ASN A 31 34.83 -6.90 -25.42
CA ASN A 31 36.09 -6.73 -26.15
C ASN A 31 36.36 -5.25 -26.40
N GLU A 32 37.57 -4.78 -26.07
CA GLU A 32 38.09 -3.45 -26.42
C GLU A 32 38.78 -3.47 -27.79
N TYR A 33 38.60 -2.39 -28.57
CA TYR A 33 39.38 -2.12 -29.78
C TYR A 33 39.99 -0.70 -29.67
N GLN A 34 41.29 -0.59 -29.95
CA GLN A 34 41.98 0.70 -30.14
C GLN A 34 42.00 1.08 -31.61
N ILE A 35 41.76 2.36 -31.91
CA ILE A 35 41.91 2.93 -33.25
C ILE A 35 42.90 4.10 -33.17
N THR A 36 43.99 4.01 -33.92
CA THR A 36 44.95 5.10 -34.18
C THR A 36 44.62 5.78 -35.51
N SER A 37 44.52 7.11 -35.54
CA SER A 37 44.23 7.87 -36.77
C SER A 37 45.50 8.46 -37.40
N SER A 38 45.57 8.42 -38.73
CA SER A 38 46.53 9.17 -39.56
C SER A 38 45.85 10.37 -40.23
N ARG A 39 46.65 11.41 -40.51
CA ARG A 39 46.22 12.77 -40.88
C ARG A 39 45.54 12.87 -42.27
N TYR A 40 44.67 13.90 -42.33
CA TYR A 40 44.03 14.57 -43.48
C TYR A 40 42.90 13.82 -44.22
N THR A 41 41.67 14.05 -43.75
CA THR A 41 40.50 14.57 -44.51
C THR A 41 39.31 14.73 -43.55
N ASP A 42 38.66 15.89 -43.59
CA ASP A 42 37.63 16.33 -42.64
C ASP A 42 36.25 15.71 -42.92
N THR A 43 36.08 14.45 -42.54
CA THR A 43 34.82 13.87 -42.01
C THR A 43 35.07 12.40 -41.71
N VAL A 44 34.96 12.01 -40.43
CA VAL A 44 35.03 10.59 -40.04
C VAL A 44 33.62 10.04 -40.00
N LYS A 45 33.26 9.23 -41.00
CA LYS A 45 31.98 8.52 -41.03
C LYS A 45 32.13 7.19 -40.30
N LEU A 46 31.49 7.06 -39.13
CA LEU A 46 31.47 5.84 -38.35
C LEU A 46 30.09 5.19 -38.42
N HIS A 47 30.06 3.91 -38.82
CA HIS A 47 28.86 3.10 -38.85
C HIS A 47 28.89 2.16 -37.65
N VAL A 48 28.06 2.42 -36.63
CA VAL A 48 28.17 1.71 -35.36
C VAL A 48 26.88 0.97 -35.04
N LYS A 49 27.01 -0.33 -34.75
CA LYS A 49 25.86 -1.22 -34.47
C LYS A 49 25.62 -1.49 -32.98
N LYS A 50 26.45 -0.99 -32.05
CA LYS A 50 26.27 -1.09 -30.58
C LYS A 50 27.20 -0.15 -29.82
N SER A 51 26.72 0.34 -28.66
CA SER A 51 27.33 1.14 -27.57
C SER A 51 28.67 1.83 -27.84
N PHE A 52 28.72 3.16 -27.65
CA PHE A 52 29.97 3.93 -27.68
C PHE A 52 30.37 4.44 -26.30
N PHE A 53 31.67 4.49 -26.02
CA PHE A 53 32.27 5.22 -24.90
C PHE A 53 33.00 6.44 -25.44
N LEU A 54 32.67 7.63 -24.96
CA LEU A 54 33.45 8.85 -25.21
C LEU A 54 34.38 9.07 -24.01
N VAL A 55 35.67 8.84 -24.19
CA VAL A 55 36.71 9.18 -23.21
C VAL A 55 37.46 10.41 -23.73
N GLY A 56 37.26 11.55 -23.07
CA GLY A 56 38.04 12.77 -23.34
C GLY A 56 39.37 12.73 -22.58
N ASN A 57 40.49 13.00 -23.27
CA ASN A 57 41.80 13.14 -22.64
C ASN A 57 41.90 14.49 -21.91
N PRO A 58 42.11 14.52 -20.58
CA PRO A 58 42.04 15.74 -19.76
C PRO A 58 43.25 16.68 -19.90
N GLU A 59 44.33 16.30 -20.58
CA GLU A 59 45.58 17.09 -20.58
C GLU A 59 45.64 18.21 -21.64
N LYS A 60 44.62 18.39 -22.49
CA LYS A 60 44.67 19.37 -23.61
C LYS A 60 43.36 20.11 -23.92
N THR A 61 42.59 20.50 -22.92
CA THR A 61 41.38 21.30 -23.15
C THR A 61 41.44 22.64 -22.43
N ASP A 62 41.77 23.68 -23.19
CA ASP A 62 41.57 25.08 -22.80
C ASP A 62 40.08 25.41 -22.71
N ILE A 63 39.80 26.36 -21.80
CA ILE A 63 38.47 26.76 -21.34
C ILE A 63 37.67 27.35 -22.50
N CYS A 64 36.63 26.63 -22.94
CA CYS A 64 35.62 27.14 -23.86
C CYS A 64 34.21 26.74 -23.38
N LYS A 65 33.27 27.67 -23.56
CA LYS A 65 31.83 27.48 -23.32
C LYS A 65 31.31 26.42 -24.30
N ASN A 66 31.23 25.17 -23.85
CA ASN A 66 30.71 24.08 -24.65
C ASN A 66 29.19 24.13 -24.67
N LYS A 67 28.60 24.22 -25.87
CA LYS A 67 27.17 24.01 -26.11
C LYS A 67 27.00 22.64 -26.75
N TRP A 68 26.10 21.83 -26.20
CA TRP A 68 25.75 20.54 -26.75
C TRP A 68 24.37 20.66 -27.39
N TYR A 69 24.26 20.32 -28.66
CA TYR A 69 22.99 20.25 -29.39
C TYR A 69 22.76 18.81 -29.82
N TYR A 70 21.53 18.32 -29.65
CA TYR A 70 21.11 16.99 -30.12
C TYR A 70 19.85 17.16 -30.97
N ASP A 71 19.86 16.58 -32.17
CA ASP A 71 18.72 16.54 -33.08
C ASP A 71 18.24 15.09 -33.21
N PHE A 72 16.96 14.84 -32.94
CA PHE A 72 16.39 13.49 -32.82
C PHE A 72 15.60 13.03 -34.05
N ASP A 73 15.41 13.89 -35.07
CA ASP A 73 14.60 13.58 -36.26
C ASP A 73 15.41 13.05 -37.46
N SER A 74 16.72 12.89 -37.30
CA SER A 74 17.56 12.27 -38.31
C SER A 74 18.34 11.12 -37.70
N ASN A 75 18.63 10.08 -38.48
CA ASN A 75 19.57 9.03 -38.08
C ASN A 75 20.99 9.57 -37.84
N TRP A 76 21.20 10.89 -37.92
CA TRP A 76 22.45 11.58 -37.72
C TRP A 76 22.47 12.29 -36.36
N HIS A 77 23.44 11.92 -35.53
CA HIS A 77 23.75 12.60 -34.28
C HIS A 77 24.94 13.51 -34.52
N THR A 78 24.78 14.81 -34.35
CA THR A 78 25.87 15.78 -34.53
C THR A 78 26.49 16.09 -33.17
N ILE A 79 27.79 15.84 -33.02
CA ILE A 79 28.56 16.29 -31.85
C ILE A 79 29.55 17.35 -32.34
N GLU A 80 29.50 18.53 -31.74
CA GLU A 80 30.43 19.61 -32.06
C GLU A 80 31.43 19.77 -30.90
N PHE A 81 32.72 19.61 -31.21
CA PHE A 81 33.81 19.74 -30.24
C PHE A 81 34.93 20.59 -30.84
N ASN A 82 35.29 21.71 -30.21
CA ASN A 82 36.32 22.64 -30.68
C ASN A 82 36.15 23.05 -32.16
N ASN A 83 34.95 23.52 -32.54
CA ASN A 83 34.59 23.88 -33.93
C ASN A 83 34.76 22.73 -34.95
N ARG A 84 34.81 21.48 -34.48
CA ARG A 84 34.80 20.30 -35.35
C ARG A 84 33.47 19.58 -35.19
N ARG A 85 32.82 19.37 -36.33
CA ARG A 85 31.56 18.67 -36.44
C ARG A 85 31.83 17.19 -36.68
N VAL A 86 31.27 16.33 -35.84
CA VAL A 86 31.27 14.88 -36.02
C VAL A 86 29.82 14.45 -36.18
N ASP A 87 29.48 13.97 -37.37
CA ASP A 87 28.16 13.45 -37.70
C ASP A 87 28.19 11.91 -37.59
N ILE A 88 27.39 11.36 -36.68
CA ILE A 88 27.33 9.93 -36.39
C ILE A 88 26.01 9.38 -36.94
N TYR A 89 26.06 8.41 -37.85
CA TYR A 89 24.85 7.78 -38.41
C TYR A 89 24.53 6.45 -37.70
N GLY A 90 23.36 6.33 -37.06
CA GLY A 90 22.89 5.06 -36.49
C GLY A 90 21.66 5.12 -35.58
N GLU A 91 20.89 4.03 -35.55
CA GLU A 91 19.86 3.78 -34.53
C GLU A 91 20.53 3.57 -33.18
N VAL A 92 20.36 4.53 -32.26
CA VAL A 92 20.89 4.40 -30.90
C VAL A 92 19.84 3.70 -30.03
N ASP A 93 19.97 2.38 -29.95
CA ASP A 93 19.33 1.53 -28.94
C ASP A 93 20.40 1.29 -27.84
N GLY A 94 20.52 2.19 -26.86
CA GLY A 94 21.66 2.14 -25.95
C GLY A 94 21.65 3.12 -24.77
N TRP A 95 22.60 2.87 -23.86
CA TRP A 95 22.83 3.62 -22.62
C TRP A 95 23.70 4.85 -22.92
N PHE A 96 23.29 6.04 -22.50
CA PHE A 96 24.17 7.21 -22.46
C PHE A 96 24.71 7.37 -21.04
N LYS A 97 25.95 6.89 -20.83
CA LYS A 97 26.70 7.15 -19.60
C LYS A 97 27.63 8.33 -19.87
N ILE A 98 27.39 9.47 -19.21
CA ILE A 98 28.40 10.53 -19.13
C ILE A 98 29.39 10.07 -18.06
N ALA A 99 30.33 9.21 -18.44
CA ALA A 99 31.32 8.68 -17.51
C ALA A 99 32.33 9.77 -17.14
N ASN A 100 32.42 10.08 -15.85
CA ASN A 100 33.52 10.76 -15.17
C ASN A 100 34.36 11.69 -16.07
N ALA A 101 33.81 12.86 -16.41
CA ALA A 101 34.68 13.99 -16.69
C ALA A 101 35.31 14.38 -15.34
N SER A 102 36.52 13.88 -15.05
CA SER A 102 37.37 14.44 -13.99
C SER A 102 37.79 15.85 -14.39
N LEU A 103 36.85 16.79 -14.30
CA LEU A 103 37.08 18.21 -14.47
C LEU A 103 37.84 18.69 -13.23
N LYS A 104 39.18 18.62 -13.28
CA LYS A 104 40.02 19.32 -12.30
C LYS A 104 39.72 20.82 -12.45
N LYS A 105 38.96 21.38 -11.51
CA LYS A 105 38.53 22.80 -11.41
C LYS A 105 37.47 23.26 -12.42
N VAL A 106 36.28 22.65 -12.38
CA VAL A 106 35.06 23.35 -12.81
C VAL A 106 34.17 23.44 -11.58
N ASP A 107 34.00 24.65 -11.05
CA ASP A 107 33.26 24.87 -9.79
C ASP A 107 31.76 24.60 -9.96
N ASP A 108 31.22 24.85 -11.16
CA ASP A 108 29.83 24.64 -11.52
C ASP A 108 29.69 24.05 -12.93
N VAL A 109 29.08 22.88 -13.05
CA VAL A 109 28.65 22.34 -14.36
C VAL A 109 27.15 22.55 -14.48
N LEU A 110 26.71 23.30 -15.49
CA LEU A 110 25.30 23.40 -15.88
C LEU A 110 25.07 22.40 -17.01
N ILE A 111 24.35 21.30 -16.73
CA ILE A 111 23.90 20.37 -17.76
C ILE A 111 22.54 20.87 -18.26
N TRP A 112 22.45 21.17 -19.55
CA TRP A 112 21.19 21.52 -20.23
C TRP A 112 20.83 20.40 -21.19
N LEU A 113 19.74 19.71 -20.90
CA LEU A 113 19.18 18.68 -21.79
C LEU A 113 17.89 19.25 -22.38
N SER A 114 17.82 19.32 -23.71
CA SER A 114 16.65 19.78 -24.46
C SER A 114 16.37 18.79 -25.59
N ALA A 115 15.15 18.29 -25.67
CA ALA A 115 14.66 17.53 -26.83
C ALA A 115 13.60 18.36 -27.56
N LYS A 116 13.58 18.32 -28.89
CA LYS A 116 12.62 19.09 -29.70
C LYS A 116 11.20 18.63 -29.34
N ASN A 117 10.40 19.56 -28.80
CA ASN A 117 9.04 19.42 -28.27
C ASN A 117 8.84 18.85 -26.84
N THR A 118 9.84 18.67 -25.97
CA THR A 118 9.64 18.61 -24.50
C THR A 118 10.92 18.51 -23.67
N SER A 119 10.78 18.95 -22.41
CA SER A 119 11.66 18.73 -21.23
C SER A 119 12.97 19.52 -21.17
N TYR A 120 13.15 20.23 -20.05
CA TYR A 120 14.40 20.87 -19.66
C TYR A 120 14.78 20.35 -18.27
N ILE A 121 15.99 19.83 -18.12
CA ILE A 121 16.57 19.57 -16.81
C ILE A 121 17.76 20.50 -16.69
N SER A 122 17.74 21.37 -15.70
CA SER A 122 18.86 22.24 -15.35
C SER A 122 19.22 22.02 -13.89
N GLY A 123 20.52 21.87 -13.63
CA GLY A 123 21.06 21.72 -12.28
C GLY A 123 22.50 22.21 -12.27
N ILE A 124 22.92 22.73 -11.12
CA ILE A 124 24.31 23.07 -10.85
C ILE A 124 24.92 21.87 -10.13
N TYR A 125 25.87 21.21 -10.79
CA TYR A 125 26.46 19.97 -10.31
C TYR A 125 27.88 20.21 -9.82
N LYS A 126 28.18 19.70 -8.62
CA LYS A 126 29.55 19.63 -8.10
C LYS A 126 29.92 18.17 -7.89
N LYS A 127 30.71 17.61 -8.82
CA LYS A 127 31.15 16.19 -8.85
C LYS A 127 29.98 15.19 -8.80
N VAL A 128 29.31 14.95 -9.93
CA VAL A 128 28.14 14.06 -10.00
C VAL A 128 28.23 13.13 -11.21
N SER A 129 27.88 11.87 -11.04
CA SER A 129 27.59 10.96 -12.16
C SER A 129 26.10 10.99 -12.46
N VAL A 130 25.72 11.47 -13.64
CA VAL A 130 24.33 11.47 -14.09
C VAL A 130 24.17 10.42 -15.18
N ASP A 131 23.36 9.41 -14.91
CA ASP A 131 22.95 8.43 -15.90
C ASP A 131 21.56 8.85 -16.42
N ILE A 132 21.44 9.05 -17.74
CA ILE A 132 20.16 9.32 -18.39
C ILE A 132 19.73 8.05 -19.10
N PHE A 133 18.58 7.50 -18.70
CA PHE A 133 18.02 6.31 -19.32
C PHE A 133 16.86 6.67 -20.22
N ILE A 134 16.90 6.13 -21.44
CA ILE A 134 15.78 6.11 -22.38
C ILE A 134 15.50 4.64 -22.68
N ASN A 135 14.46 4.08 -22.05
CA ASN A 135 14.03 2.72 -22.40
C ASN A 135 12.98 2.82 -23.50
N LYS A 136 13.28 2.37 -24.72
CA LYS A 136 12.30 2.41 -25.84
C LYS A 136 11.40 1.17 -25.92
N ARG A 137 11.74 0.05 -25.26
CA ARG A 137 11.15 -1.26 -25.62
C ARG A 137 9.80 -1.59 -25.00
N ASN A 138 9.41 -0.95 -23.89
CA ASN A 138 8.11 -1.23 -23.27
C ASN A 138 7.29 0.03 -22.93
N TYR A 139 7.93 1.17 -22.65
CA TYR A 139 7.33 2.51 -22.49
C TYR A 139 8.46 3.53 -22.62
N PRO A 140 8.33 4.70 -23.29
CA PRO A 140 9.42 5.67 -23.42
C PRO A 140 9.70 6.38 -22.09
N PHE A 141 10.36 5.68 -21.17
CA PHE A 141 10.76 6.21 -19.88
C PHE A 141 12.02 7.05 -20.07
N LEU A 142 11.91 8.38 -19.93
CA LEU A 142 13.06 9.24 -19.69
C LEU A 142 13.30 9.28 -18.19
N GLY A 143 14.16 8.37 -17.72
CA GLY A 143 14.58 8.31 -16.32
C GLY A 143 15.86 9.08 -16.13
N LEU A 144 15.83 10.18 -15.38
CA LEU A 144 17.04 10.72 -14.79
C LEU A 144 17.38 9.86 -13.58
N GLN A 145 18.51 9.15 -13.59
CA GLN A 145 19.09 8.58 -12.39
C GLN A 145 20.37 9.34 -12.09
N VAL A 146 20.32 10.16 -11.05
CA VAL A 146 21.56 10.67 -10.47
C VAL A 146 22.09 9.57 -9.57
N LYS A 147 23.36 9.17 -9.71
CA LYS A 147 24.03 8.22 -8.83
C LYS A 147 25.25 8.91 -8.26
N GLU A 148 25.33 8.99 -6.93
CA GLU A 148 26.49 9.47 -6.18
C GLU A 148 26.91 10.92 -6.53
N GLY A 149 26.73 11.82 -5.56
CA GLY A 149 27.20 13.20 -5.68
C GLY A 149 26.37 14.19 -4.88
N TYR A 150 26.90 15.41 -4.77
CA TYR A 150 26.18 16.55 -4.20
C TYR A 150 25.59 17.39 -5.33
N ILE A 151 24.26 17.50 -5.33
CA ILE A 151 23.52 18.36 -6.24
C ILE A 151 23.13 19.61 -5.46
N ASP A 152 23.72 20.76 -5.77
CA ASP A 152 23.43 21.98 -5.01
C ASP A 152 21.98 22.45 -5.25
N THR A 153 21.53 22.41 -6.50
CA THR A 153 20.13 22.66 -6.86
C THR A 153 19.70 21.72 -7.99
N LEU A 154 18.63 20.95 -7.75
CA LEU A 154 17.99 20.11 -8.76
C LEU A 154 16.66 20.75 -9.17
N ILE A 155 16.57 21.22 -10.43
CA ILE A 155 15.34 21.74 -11.03
C ILE A 155 14.79 20.73 -12.03
N LEU A 156 13.61 20.20 -11.73
CA LEU A 156 12.93 19.21 -12.58
C LEU A 156 11.81 19.88 -13.36
N ASN A 157 12.02 20.19 -14.64
CA ASN A 157 10.99 20.77 -15.51
C ASN A 157 10.52 19.77 -16.58
N ASN A 158 9.22 19.46 -16.53
CA ASN A 158 8.49 18.77 -17.59
C ASN A 158 9.01 17.36 -17.95
N VAL A 159 9.34 16.53 -16.96
CA VAL A 159 9.73 15.11 -17.17
C VAL A 159 8.46 14.27 -17.35
N GLY A 160 8.22 13.76 -18.55
CA GLY A 160 6.89 13.28 -18.96
C GLY A 160 6.40 11.95 -18.37
N GLN A 161 7.26 11.10 -17.80
CA GLN A 161 6.83 9.74 -17.39
C GLN A 161 7.31 9.28 -16.00
N GLY A 162 8.39 9.87 -15.47
CA GLY A 162 8.75 9.72 -14.07
C GLY A 162 10.16 10.20 -13.77
N VAL A 163 10.44 10.48 -12.49
CA VAL A 163 11.77 10.89 -12.03
C VAL A 163 12.21 9.95 -10.92
N SER A 164 13.48 9.49 -10.96
CA SER A 164 14.06 8.58 -9.97
C SER A 164 15.38 9.13 -9.42
N ILE A 165 15.36 9.68 -8.22
CA ILE A 165 16.56 10.17 -7.53
C ILE A 165 17.06 9.07 -6.60
N ILE A 166 18.31 8.63 -6.75
CA ILE A 166 18.87 7.48 -6.01
C ILE A 166 20.26 7.85 -5.48
N ASP A 167 20.60 7.48 -4.24
CA ASP A 167 21.96 7.57 -3.69
C ASP A 167 22.62 8.97 -3.89
N SER A 168 21.86 10.03 -3.59
CA SER A 168 22.26 11.43 -3.88
C SER A 168 22.14 12.31 -2.63
N ARG A 169 22.91 13.40 -2.57
CA ARG A 169 22.66 14.49 -1.60
C ARG A 169 22.19 15.71 -2.36
N ILE A 170 21.02 16.24 -2.00
CA ILE A 170 20.41 17.38 -2.66
C ILE A 170 20.38 18.57 -1.70
N GLY A 171 21.08 19.64 -2.08
CA GLY A 171 21.04 20.94 -1.41
C GLY A 171 19.64 21.53 -1.48
N VAL A 172 19.18 21.88 -2.67
CA VAL A 172 17.83 22.42 -2.92
C VAL A 172 17.10 21.60 -3.97
N LEU A 173 15.99 20.98 -3.59
CA LEU A 173 15.04 20.38 -4.55
C LEU A 173 13.96 21.41 -4.88
N LYS A 174 13.85 21.80 -6.17
CA LYS A 174 12.83 22.74 -6.64
C LYS A 174 12.15 22.22 -7.91
N ARG A 175 10.85 22.49 -8.03
CA ARG A 175 10.11 22.31 -9.27
C ARG A 175 9.48 23.62 -9.68
N GLU A 176 9.66 24.03 -10.93
CA GLU A 176 9.20 25.34 -11.41
C GLU A 176 8.05 25.26 -12.43
N MET A 177 7.79 24.12 -13.06
CA MET A 177 6.77 24.02 -14.12
C MET A 177 5.68 22.95 -13.92
N PRO A 178 4.42 23.28 -14.26
CA PRO A 178 3.30 22.35 -14.27
C PRO A 178 3.48 21.34 -15.42
N GLY A 179 3.43 20.06 -15.07
CA GLY A 179 3.55 18.93 -15.99
C GLY A 179 3.02 17.68 -15.29
N LYS A 180 2.47 16.73 -16.03
CA LYS A 180 1.93 15.50 -15.45
C LYS A 180 3.04 14.47 -15.29
N TRP A 181 3.23 13.96 -14.08
CA TRP A 181 4.16 12.87 -13.81
C TRP A 181 3.35 11.64 -13.40
N ASN A 182 3.63 10.49 -14.01
CA ASN A 182 2.95 9.26 -13.62
C ASN A 182 3.51 8.74 -12.30
N SER A 183 4.85 8.74 -12.16
CA SER A 183 5.50 8.26 -10.95
C SER A 183 6.70 9.11 -10.50
N PHE A 184 6.96 9.13 -9.21
CA PHE A 184 8.12 9.81 -8.61
C PHE A 184 8.78 8.93 -7.57
N TRP A 185 10.09 8.75 -7.67
CA TRP A 185 10.85 7.85 -6.82
C TRP A 185 12.03 8.60 -6.25
N ILE A 186 12.16 8.63 -4.93
CA ILE A 186 13.36 9.08 -4.23
C ILE A 186 13.81 7.95 -3.32
N LYS A 187 15.08 7.54 -3.46
CA LYS A 187 15.66 6.47 -2.66
C LYS A 187 17.04 6.85 -2.12
N ASN A 188 17.34 6.49 -0.87
CA ASN A 188 18.67 6.63 -0.26
C ASN A 188 19.25 8.05 -0.45
N THR A 189 18.44 9.07 -0.20
CA THR A 189 18.78 10.45 -0.56
C THR A 189 18.73 11.34 0.67
N GLN A 190 19.75 12.17 0.87
CA GLN A 190 19.73 13.22 1.89
C GLN A 190 19.25 14.53 1.25
N ILE A 191 18.31 15.20 1.91
CA ILE A 191 17.73 16.47 1.43
C ILE A 191 17.92 17.55 2.49
N ASP A 192 18.71 18.57 2.15
CA ASP A 192 19.12 19.63 3.10
C ASP A 192 18.15 20.83 3.08
N SER A 193 17.56 21.15 1.93
CA SER A 193 16.59 22.23 1.74
C SER A 193 15.59 21.90 0.64
N VAL A 194 14.37 22.37 0.80
CA VAL A 194 13.25 22.06 -0.11
C VAL A 194 12.51 23.35 -0.40
N ALA A 195 12.37 23.69 -1.68
CA ALA A 195 11.35 24.62 -2.12
C ALA A 195 10.01 23.87 -2.26
N PRO A 196 8.85 24.54 -2.04
CA PRO A 196 7.55 23.90 -2.17
C PRO A 196 7.43 23.14 -3.50
N PHE A 197 7.03 21.88 -3.41
CA PHE A 197 7.00 20.99 -4.56
C PHE A 197 5.63 21.07 -5.23
N TYR A 198 5.56 21.75 -6.38
CA TYR A 198 4.32 21.90 -7.14
C TYR A 198 4.24 20.87 -8.26
N GLY A 199 3.08 20.27 -8.45
CA GLY A 199 2.70 19.73 -9.73
C GLY A 199 1.80 18.51 -9.68
N ASP A 200 1.50 18.00 -10.87
CA ASP A 200 0.41 17.06 -11.07
C ASP A 200 0.95 15.63 -11.12
N PHE A 201 0.53 14.78 -10.18
CA PHE A 201 0.97 13.40 -10.07
C PHE A 201 -0.21 12.46 -10.26
N THR A 202 -0.20 11.66 -11.32
CA THR A 202 -1.37 10.84 -11.63
C THR A 202 -1.42 9.56 -10.82
N ASP A 203 -0.28 8.94 -10.49
CA ASP A 203 -0.31 7.57 -9.95
C ASP A 203 0.40 7.43 -8.60
N THR A 204 1.73 7.54 -8.57
CA THR A 204 2.52 7.03 -7.44
C THR A 204 3.71 7.90 -7.06
N ILE A 205 3.94 8.04 -5.76
CA ILE A 205 5.14 8.67 -5.19
C ILE A 205 5.77 7.64 -4.25
N SER A 206 7.04 7.34 -4.41
CA SER A 206 7.78 6.35 -3.62
C SER A 206 8.96 7.04 -2.94
N LEU A 207 8.92 7.11 -1.62
CA LEU A 207 9.90 7.76 -0.77
C LEU A 207 10.54 6.72 0.13
N SER A 208 11.81 6.39 -0.11
CA SER A 208 12.50 5.30 0.57
C SER A 208 13.86 5.75 1.10
N ASN A 209 14.11 5.56 2.40
CA ASN A 209 15.39 5.90 3.03
C ASN A 209 15.83 7.36 2.72
N ILE A 210 14.91 8.31 2.94
CA ILE A 210 15.20 9.74 2.77
C ILE A 210 15.61 10.33 4.11
N ASP A 211 16.79 10.91 4.17
CA ASP A 211 17.26 11.62 5.35
C ASP A 211 16.85 13.10 5.31
N PHE A 212 16.02 13.49 6.28
CA PHE A 212 15.56 14.86 6.52
C PHE A 212 16.21 15.51 7.75
N SER A 213 17.27 14.94 8.31
CA SER A 213 17.95 15.43 9.51
C SER A 213 18.40 16.89 9.41
N HIS A 214 18.79 17.32 8.20
CA HIS A 214 19.25 18.68 7.91
C HIS A 214 18.16 19.62 7.36
N LEU A 215 16.95 19.11 7.10
CA LEU A 215 15.88 19.89 6.50
C LEU A 215 15.33 20.94 7.48
N ARG A 216 15.47 22.22 7.11
CA ARG A 216 14.81 23.34 7.82
C ARG A 216 13.33 23.42 7.44
N GLY A 217 12.48 22.68 8.15
CA GLY A 217 11.02 22.72 7.98
C GLY A 217 10.42 21.37 7.62
N LYS A 218 9.44 21.37 6.71
CA LYS A 218 8.80 20.15 6.19
C LYS A 218 8.94 20.08 4.67
N PHE A 219 9.12 18.87 4.14
CA PHE A 219 9.04 18.55 2.73
C PHE A 219 7.58 18.72 2.28
N ASP A 220 7.26 19.90 1.72
CA ASP A 220 5.88 20.27 1.38
C ASP A 220 5.49 19.80 -0.03
N ILE A 221 4.72 18.73 -0.04
CA ILE A 221 4.05 18.13 -1.20
C ILE A 221 2.53 18.33 -1.14
N SER A 222 2.02 19.24 -0.30
CA SER A 222 0.58 19.50 -0.17
C SER A 222 -0.04 20.16 -1.40
N HIS A 223 0.77 20.70 -2.30
CA HIS A 223 0.32 21.29 -3.56
C HIS A 223 0.20 20.27 -4.71
N ILE A 224 0.41 18.99 -4.43
CA ILE A 224 0.24 17.93 -5.43
C ILE A 224 -1.26 17.71 -5.70
N THR A 225 -1.62 17.80 -6.97
CA THR A 225 -2.96 17.49 -7.50
C THR A 225 -3.06 16.01 -7.92
N ASN A 226 -4.28 15.52 -8.19
CA ASN A 226 -4.60 14.16 -8.66
C ASN A 226 -4.44 12.99 -7.66
N HIS A 227 -4.44 13.25 -6.35
CA HIS A 227 -4.63 12.22 -5.32
C HIS A 227 -3.66 11.01 -5.40
N PRO A 228 -2.33 11.22 -5.50
CA PRO A 228 -1.39 10.11 -5.70
C PRO A 228 -1.35 9.15 -4.50
N ILE A 229 -0.92 7.93 -4.79
CA ILE A 229 -0.58 6.94 -3.77
C ILE A 229 0.89 7.15 -3.35
N ILE A 230 1.12 7.45 -2.07
CA ILE A 230 2.47 7.64 -1.52
C ILE A 230 2.92 6.38 -0.79
N TYR A 231 3.97 5.73 -1.29
CA TYR A 231 4.69 4.68 -0.59
C TYR A 231 5.84 5.29 0.23
N ILE A 232 5.92 4.96 1.51
CA ILE A 232 6.94 5.49 2.43
C ILE A 232 7.69 4.34 3.05
N SER A 233 9.02 4.41 3.07
CA SER A 233 9.92 3.46 3.73
C SER A 233 11.10 4.18 4.35
N GLN A 234 11.51 3.81 5.56
CA GLN A 234 12.73 4.27 6.22
C GLN A 234 12.87 5.79 6.20
N THR A 235 11.74 6.50 6.26
CA THR A 235 11.66 7.94 6.08
C THR A 235 10.72 8.49 7.14
N ASP A 236 11.15 9.56 7.80
CA ASP A 236 10.32 10.24 8.81
C ASP A 236 9.16 11.00 8.13
N ILE A 237 7.98 10.38 8.10
CA ILE A 237 6.77 10.97 7.52
C ILE A 237 6.35 12.27 8.22
N THR A 238 6.72 12.49 9.48
CA THR A 238 6.34 13.71 10.22
C THR A 238 6.99 14.97 9.63
N LYS A 239 8.09 14.78 8.89
CA LYS A 239 8.80 15.82 8.12
C LYS A 239 8.17 16.08 6.76
N ILE A 240 7.18 15.29 6.34
CA ILE A 240 6.50 15.46 5.06
C ILE A 240 5.15 16.13 5.31
N LYS A 241 4.87 17.23 4.61
CA LYS A 241 3.56 17.88 4.61
C LYS A 241 2.86 17.52 3.30
N PHE A 242 1.73 16.83 3.38
CA PHE A 242 0.92 16.45 2.23
C PHE A 242 -0.53 16.87 2.44
N ASN A 243 -1.31 16.92 1.35
CA ASN A 243 -2.73 17.26 1.40
C ASN A 243 -3.50 16.04 1.92
N ILE A 244 -3.73 16.02 3.23
CA ILE A 244 -4.29 14.90 3.99
C ILE A 244 -5.59 14.32 3.38
N PRO A 245 -6.64 15.12 3.08
CA PRO A 245 -7.87 14.58 2.52
C PRO A 245 -7.70 14.07 1.08
N ALA A 246 -6.71 14.59 0.35
CA ALA A 246 -6.47 14.20 -1.03
C ALA A 246 -5.52 13.00 -1.19
N THR A 247 -4.63 12.76 -0.23
CA THR A 247 -3.49 11.85 -0.42
C THR A 247 -3.73 10.51 0.25
N THR A 248 -3.45 9.42 -0.46
CA THR A 248 -3.46 8.07 0.13
C THR A 248 -2.03 7.62 0.39
N VAL A 249 -1.65 7.42 1.65
CA VAL A 249 -0.35 6.87 2.01
C VAL A 249 -0.49 5.35 2.16
N ARG A 250 0.38 4.57 1.54
CA ARG A 250 0.40 3.11 1.68
C ARG A 250 1.72 2.68 2.29
N VAL A 251 1.62 1.95 3.40
CA VAL A 251 2.74 1.24 3.99
C VAL A 251 2.98 -0.02 3.18
N ARG A 252 4.24 -0.33 2.85
CA ARG A 252 4.53 -1.51 2.03
C ARG A 252 4.60 -2.74 2.93
N SER A 253 3.99 -3.84 2.49
CA SER A 253 3.96 -5.09 3.26
C SER A 253 5.31 -5.83 3.30
N ASP A 254 6.26 -5.46 2.45
CA ASP A 254 7.62 -6.03 2.41
C ASP A 254 8.60 -5.35 3.38
N GLN A 255 8.17 -4.31 4.10
CA GLN A 255 8.98 -3.64 5.11
C GLN A 255 9.09 -4.46 6.41
N PRO A 256 10.17 -4.28 7.19
CA PRO A 256 10.25 -4.82 8.54
C PRO A 256 9.06 -4.36 9.40
N TYR A 257 8.54 -5.26 10.24
CA TYR A 257 7.36 -5.00 11.08
C TYR A 257 7.47 -3.71 11.91
N GLU A 258 8.61 -3.51 12.59
CA GLU A 258 8.85 -2.32 13.42
C GLU A 258 8.78 -1.02 12.62
N GLU A 259 9.27 -1.03 11.38
CA GLU A 259 9.20 0.14 10.49
C GLU A 259 7.74 0.44 10.10
N GLN A 260 6.96 -0.60 9.78
CA GLN A 260 5.53 -0.43 9.50
C GLN A 260 4.79 0.18 10.69
N LEU A 261 5.06 -0.31 11.92
CA LEU A 261 4.44 0.23 13.14
C LEU A 261 4.75 1.72 13.33
N ILE A 262 6.02 2.14 13.16
CA ILE A 262 6.43 3.53 13.29
C ILE A 262 5.71 4.40 12.26
N ILE A 263 5.61 3.94 11.00
CA ILE A 263 4.91 4.68 9.94
C ILE A 263 3.42 4.83 10.28
N TYR A 264 2.75 3.75 10.70
CA TYR A 264 1.34 3.79 11.10
C TYR A 264 1.11 4.73 12.30
N GLN A 265 1.92 4.66 13.35
CA GLN A 265 1.80 5.55 14.51
C GLN A 265 1.96 7.02 14.14
N ASN A 266 2.92 7.33 13.27
CA ASN A 266 3.12 8.70 12.79
C ASN A 266 1.96 9.17 11.91
N LEU A 267 1.43 8.31 11.04
CA LEU A 267 0.23 8.59 10.24
C LEU A 267 -0.98 8.88 11.12
N LEU A 268 -1.25 8.02 12.11
CA LEU A 268 -2.33 8.20 13.07
C LEU A 268 -2.23 9.53 13.79
N LYS A 269 -1.04 9.89 14.28
CA LYS A 269 -0.79 11.19 14.90
C LYS A 269 -1.08 12.35 13.94
N ILE A 270 -0.61 12.29 12.70
CA ILE A 270 -0.88 13.32 11.68
C ILE A 270 -2.38 13.47 11.43
N TYR A 271 -3.12 12.37 11.26
CA TYR A 271 -4.57 12.41 11.03
C TYR A 271 -5.34 12.91 12.25
N GLN A 272 -4.90 12.55 13.47
CA GLN A 272 -5.49 13.01 14.72
C GLN A 272 -5.27 14.51 14.93
N ASP A 273 -4.04 14.98 14.81
CA ASP A 273 -3.66 16.40 14.98
C ASP A 273 -4.38 17.30 13.97
N ALA A 274 -4.70 16.77 12.78
CA ALA A 274 -5.41 17.49 11.73
C ALA A 274 -6.94 17.30 11.76
N GLY A 275 -7.49 16.53 12.71
CA GLY A 275 -8.93 16.34 12.87
C GLY A 275 -9.62 15.45 11.82
N TYR A 276 -8.87 14.65 11.06
CA TYR A 276 -9.41 13.77 10.02
C TYR A 276 -9.81 12.40 10.59
N THR A 277 -10.92 12.36 11.31
CA THR A 277 -11.43 11.17 12.03
C THR A 277 -11.64 9.94 11.14
N PHE A 278 -12.19 10.12 9.93
CA PHE A 278 -12.44 9.00 9.01
C PHE A 278 -11.14 8.33 8.53
N LYS A 279 -10.13 9.14 8.17
CA LYS A 279 -8.82 8.61 7.78
C LYS A 279 -8.09 8.00 8.96
N TYR A 280 -8.13 8.65 10.12
CA TYR A 280 -7.60 8.07 11.36
C TYR A 280 -8.14 6.66 11.59
N GLU A 281 -9.47 6.49 11.54
CA GLU A 281 -10.13 5.19 11.69
C GLU A 281 -9.66 4.16 10.64
N GLU A 282 -9.57 4.55 9.37
CA GLU A 282 -9.11 3.68 8.28
C GLU A 282 -7.71 3.12 8.55
N TYR A 283 -6.75 3.97 8.95
CA TYR A 283 -5.38 3.54 9.23
C TYR A 283 -5.25 2.81 10.56
N ASP A 284 -6.06 3.14 11.56
CA ASP A 284 -6.03 2.43 12.85
C ASP A 284 -6.51 0.99 12.68
N LYS A 285 -7.54 0.76 11.86
CA LYS A 285 -7.97 -0.60 11.48
C LYS A 285 -6.85 -1.39 10.81
N GLN A 286 -6.10 -0.77 9.89
CA GLN A 286 -4.94 -1.41 9.24
C GLN A 286 -3.81 -1.70 10.23
N TYR A 287 -3.53 -0.75 11.12
CA TYR A 287 -2.53 -0.87 12.17
C TYR A 287 -2.87 -2.01 13.15
N GLN A 288 -4.12 -2.10 13.61
CA GLN A 288 -4.60 -3.18 14.45
C GLN A 288 -4.55 -4.54 13.73
N GLU A 289 -4.95 -4.58 12.45
CA GLU A 289 -4.85 -5.78 11.62
C GLU A 289 -3.41 -6.30 11.53
N LEU A 290 -2.46 -5.41 11.23
CA LEU A 290 -1.03 -5.73 11.21
C LEU A 290 -0.57 -6.28 12.56
N LYS A 291 -0.93 -5.63 13.67
CA LYS A 291 -0.56 -6.06 15.02
C LYS A 291 -1.09 -7.45 15.36
N TYR A 292 -2.32 -7.78 15.01
CA TYR A 292 -2.85 -9.12 15.29
C TYR A 292 -2.22 -10.20 14.42
N LEU A 293 -1.99 -9.92 13.14
CA LEU A 293 -1.39 -10.89 12.22
C LEU A 293 0.05 -11.23 12.60
N VAL A 294 0.86 -10.24 12.95
CA VAL A 294 2.27 -10.44 13.33
C VAL A 294 2.40 -11.12 14.69
N ASN A 295 1.50 -10.83 15.64
CA ASN A 295 1.47 -11.52 16.94
C ASN A 295 0.89 -12.94 16.88
N GLY A 296 0.56 -13.47 15.70
CA GLY A 296 0.02 -14.83 15.56
C GLY A 296 -1.40 -14.97 16.11
N HIS A 297 -2.21 -13.90 16.04
CA HIS A 297 -3.58 -13.86 16.54
C HIS A 297 -4.63 -13.69 15.42
N PRO A 298 -4.66 -14.55 14.38
CA PRO A 298 -5.57 -14.38 13.24
C PRO A 298 -7.04 -14.54 13.63
N ILE A 299 -7.35 -15.34 14.65
CA ILE A 299 -8.73 -15.52 15.16
C ILE A 299 -9.21 -14.23 15.85
N ILE A 300 -8.35 -13.61 16.66
CA ILE A 300 -8.70 -12.34 17.32
C ILE A 300 -8.81 -11.22 16.29
N ASN A 301 -7.96 -11.22 15.26
CA ASN A 301 -8.09 -10.32 14.11
C ASN A 301 -9.46 -10.48 13.43
N PHE A 302 -9.85 -11.72 13.15
CA PHE A 302 -11.12 -12.04 12.52
C PHE A 302 -12.31 -11.56 13.37
N ILE A 303 -12.31 -11.90 14.65
CA ILE A 303 -13.35 -11.45 15.59
C ILE A 303 -13.36 -9.93 15.63
N SER A 304 -12.21 -9.26 15.77
CA SER A 304 -12.14 -7.80 15.83
C SER A 304 -12.62 -7.15 14.53
N LYS A 305 -12.28 -7.68 13.37
CA LYS A 305 -12.68 -7.12 12.08
C LYS A 305 -14.18 -7.24 11.83
N TYR A 306 -14.74 -8.43 12.07
CA TYR A 306 -16.13 -8.71 11.70
C TYR A 306 -17.14 -8.44 12.81
N TRP A 307 -16.75 -8.59 14.08
CA TRP A 307 -17.68 -8.49 15.21
C TRP A 307 -17.99 -7.04 15.62
N TRP A 308 -16.98 -6.19 15.72
CA TRP A 308 -17.12 -4.81 16.20
C TRP A 308 -16.30 -3.79 15.39
N ASP A 309 -15.76 -4.18 14.24
CA ASP A 309 -14.96 -3.32 13.36
C ASP A 309 -13.81 -2.60 14.09
N TYR A 310 -13.04 -3.38 14.86
CA TYR A 310 -11.97 -2.89 15.74
C TYR A 310 -12.42 -1.87 16.81
N GLY A 311 -13.70 -1.91 17.18
CA GLY A 311 -14.30 -1.04 18.21
C GLY A 311 -14.96 0.22 17.65
N TYR A 312 -14.86 0.49 16.34
CA TYR A 312 -15.44 1.67 15.71
C TYR A 312 -16.95 1.53 15.48
N ASP A 313 -17.40 0.36 15.03
CA ASP A 313 -18.83 0.09 14.79
C ASP A 313 -19.43 -0.67 15.97
N LYS A 314 -19.65 0.06 17.07
CA LYS A 314 -20.22 -0.49 18.30
C LYS A 314 -21.64 -1.07 18.09
N GLY A 315 -22.41 -0.53 17.15
CA GLY A 315 -23.76 -1.02 16.82
C GLY A 315 -23.77 -2.41 16.20
N ARG A 316 -22.71 -2.77 15.46
CA ARG A 316 -22.53 -4.09 14.83
C ARG A 316 -22.63 -5.24 15.83
N VAL A 317 -22.13 -5.06 17.06
CA VAL A 317 -22.20 -6.07 18.13
C VAL A 317 -23.64 -6.47 18.43
N ILE A 318 -24.56 -5.51 18.49
CA ILE A 318 -25.98 -5.76 18.78
C ILE A 318 -26.61 -6.58 17.64
N PHE A 319 -26.35 -6.19 16.39
CA PHE A 319 -26.89 -6.89 15.22
C PHE A 319 -26.34 -8.30 15.08
N ILE A 320 -25.05 -8.52 15.34
CA ILE A 320 -24.44 -9.86 15.32
C ILE A 320 -25.00 -10.74 16.45
N SER A 321 -25.12 -10.18 17.66
CA SER A 321 -25.72 -10.88 18.80
C SER A 321 -27.16 -11.30 18.49
N LEU A 322 -27.96 -10.39 17.92
CA LEU A 322 -29.32 -10.69 17.48
C LEU A 322 -29.35 -11.74 16.37
N GLY A 323 -28.44 -11.67 15.39
CA GLY A 323 -28.30 -12.65 14.31
C GLY A 323 -27.96 -14.04 14.83
N LEU A 324 -27.03 -14.15 15.79
CA LEU A 324 -26.68 -15.42 16.44
C LEU A 324 -27.84 -15.97 17.27
N TYR A 325 -28.53 -15.13 18.03
CA TYR A 325 -29.74 -15.52 18.75
C TYR A 325 -30.79 -16.11 17.80
N LEU A 326 -31.06 -15.46 16.66
CA LEU A 326 -32.00 -15.95 15.66
C LEU A 326 -31.51 -17.26 15.01
N ALA A 327 -30.22 -17.38 14.72
CA ALA A 327 -29.65 -18.62 14.19
C ALA A 327 -29.82 -19.79 15.17
N PHE A 328 -29.50 -19.59 16.46
CA PHE A 328 -29.74 -20.59 17.51
C PHE A 328 -31.22 -20.91 17.69
N MET A 329 -32.10 -19.91 17.62
CA MET A 329 -33.55 -20.12 17.66
C MET A 329 -34.01 -21.04 16.53
N ILE A 330 -33.56 -20.80 15.29
CA ILE A 330 -33.88 -21.64 14.13
C ILE A 330 -33.37 -23.07 14.34
N MET A 331 -32.12 -23.23 14.78
CA MET A 331 -31.56 -24.56 15.07
C MET A 331 -32.35 -25.28 16.18
N ASN A 332 -32.75 -24.57 17.23
CA ASN A 332 -33.58 -25.11 18.32
C ASN A 332 -34.99 -25.49 17.85
N ILE A 333 -35.59 -24.76 16.90
CA ILE A 333 -36.87 -25.13 16.29
C ILE A 333 -36.73 -26.46 15.53
N VAL A 334 -35.68 -26.59 14.70
CA VAL A 334 -35.43 -27.80 13.89
C VAL A 334 -35.10 -29.00 14.78
N LEU A 335 -34.33 -28.80 15.85
CA LEU A 335 -33.87 -29.85 16.75
C LEU A 335 -34.72 -30.00 18.01
N LEU A 336 -35.90 -29.38 18.07
CA LEU A 336 -36.70 -29.23 19.29
C LEU A 336 -36.93 -30.55 20.04
N SER A 337 -37.26 -31.63 19.32
CA SER A 337 -37.48 -32.94 19.95
C SER A 337 -36.24 -33.47 20.67
N LYS A 338 -35.04 -33.19 20.14
CA LYS A 338 -33.79 -33.64 20.74
C LYS A 338 -33.33 -32.67 21.84
N VAL A 339 -33.55 -31.38 21.65
CA VAL A 339 -33.29 -30.34 22.66
C VAL A 339 -34.05 -30.67 23.94
N LYS A 340 -35.34 -31.00 23.83
CA LYS A 340 -36.16 -31.36 25.00
C LYS A 340 -35.65 -32.57 25.76
N ALA A 341 -35.12 -33.56 25.05
CA ALA A 341 -34.55 -34.77 25.63
C ALA A 341 -33.17 -34.54 26.27
N VAL A 342 -32.54 -33.37 26.06
CA VAL A 342 -31.25 -33.02 26.67
C VAL A 342 -31.43 -32.03 27.80
N TYR A 343 -32.27 -31.02 27.59
CA TYR A 343 -32.49 -29.94 28.54
C TYR A 343 -33.82 -29.24 28.24
N TRP A 344 -34.78 -29.35 29.16
CA TRP A 344 -36.03 -28.61 29.11
C TRP A 344 -36.47 -28.26 30.52
N PRO A 345 -36.22 -27.02 30.99
CA PRO A 345 -36.55 -26.66 32.36
C PRO A 345 -38.04 -26.86 32.67
N GLU A 346 -38.35 -27.22 33.91
CA GLU A 346 -39.70 -27.57 34.36
C GLU A 346 -40.77 -26.52 33.97
N LYS A 347 -40.42 -25.23 34.06
CA LYS A 347 -41.33 -24.13 33.67
C LYS A 347 -41.77 -24.21 32.20
N PHE A 348 -40.88 -24.64 31.31
CA PHE A 348 -41.20 -24.84 29.90
C PHE A 348 -41.99 -26.14 29.68
N GLN A 349 -41.77 -27.18 30.50
CA GLN A 349 -42.58 -28.42 30.47
C GLN A 349 -44.04 -28.11 30.81
N LEU A 350 -44.27 -27.39 31.91
CA LEU A 350 -45.60 -27.00 32.38
C LEU A 350 -46.33 -26.12 31.34
N TYR A 351 -45.63 -25.12 30.80
CA TYR A 351 -46.20 -24.26 29.76
C TYR A 351 -46.61 -25.07 28.53
N GLU A 352 -45.78 -26.00 28.07
CA GLU A 352 -46.11 -26.83 26.92
C GLU A 352 -47.29 -27.78 27.19
N ALA A 353 -47.40 -28.37 28.38
CA ALA A 353 -48.54 -29.19 28.77
C ALA A 353 -49.86 -28.41 28.64
N THR A 354 -49.88 -27.14 29.09
CA THR A 354 -51.06 -26.27 28.94
C THR A 354 -51.39 -25.95 27.47
N LEU A 355 -50.37 -25.84 26.60
CA LEU A 355 -50.59 -25.65 25.16
C LEU A 355 -51.16 -26.89 24.48
N HIS A 356 -50.77 -28.09 24.91
CA HIS A 356 -51.31 -29.36 24.38
C HIS A 356 -52.77 -29.54 24.74
N GLN A 357 -53.16 -29.29 25.99
CA GLN A 357 -54.56 -29.37 26.44
C GLN A 357 -55.48 -28.43 25.64
N ARG A 358 -54.98 -27.25 25.25
CA ARG A 358 -55.73 -26.28 24.42
C ARG A 358 -55.82 -26.65 22.94
N ARG A 359 -54.98 -27.56 22.44
CA ARG A 359 -54.94 -27.95 21.03
C ARG A 359 -56.01 -28.97 20.68
N GLU A 360 -56.30 -29.90 21.59
CA GLU A 360 -57.25 -31.00 21.36
C GLU A 360 -58.68 -30.50 21.12
N ASN A 361 -59.02 -29.32 21.65
CA ASN A 361 -60.37 -28.77 21.60
C ASN A 361 -60.59 -27.72 20.48
N GLY A 362 -59.63 -27.52 19.56
CA GLY A 362 -59.57 -26.30 18.73
C GLY A 362 -59.64 -26.48 17.21
N GLY A 363 -60.35 -25.56 16.53
CA GLY A 363 -60.40 -25.44 15.05
C GLY A 363 -59.12 -24.89 14.39
N ARG A 364 -59.19 -24.50 13.10
CA ARG A 364 -58.02 -24.07 12.30
C ARG A 364 -57.23 -22.89 12.92
N LEU A 365 -57.92 -21.91 13.51
CA LEU A 365 -57.29 -20.78 14.21
C LEU A 365 -56.49 -21.22 15.44
N HIS A 366 -56.94 -22.26 16.14
CA HIS A 366 -56.21 -22.83 17.28
C HIS A 366 -54.90 -23.50 16.83
N LYS A 367 -54.88 -24.14 15.65
CA LYS A 367 -53.64 -24.71 15.09
C LYS A 367 -52.60 -23.62 14.82
N LEU A 368 -53.00 -22.50 14.20
CA LEU A 368 -52.09 -21.37 13.97
C LEU A 368 -51.57 -20.79 15.30
N LYS A 369 -52.46 -20.54 16.26
CA LYS A 369 -52.08 -20.07 17.60
C LYS A 369 -51.13 -21.04 18.31
N TYR A 370 -51.34 -22.36 18.18
CA TYR A 370 -50.45 -23.38 18.72
C TYR A 370 -49.04 -23.26 18.11
N HIS A 371 -48.92 -23.13 16.78
CA HIS A 371 -47.62 -22.96 16.13
C HIS A 371 -46.92 -21.67 16.55
N VAL A 372 -47.65 -20.55 16.63
CA VAL A 372 -47.09 -19.26 17.09
C VAL A 372 -46.60 -19.38 18.54
N ASN A 373 -47.41 -19.94 19.44
CA ASN A 373 -47.04 -20.11 20.85
C ASN A 373 -45.88 -21.09 21.03
N LYS A 374 -45.81 -22.13 20.19
CA LYS A 374 -44.69 -23.07 20.18
C LYS A 374 -43.39 -22.38 19.73
N THR A 375 -43.43 -21.62 18.65
CA THR A 375 -42.27 -20.84 18.17
C THR A 375 -41.84 -19.82 19.24
N LEU A 376 -42.79 -19.14 19.88
CA LEU A 376 -42.52 -18.22 20.98
C LEU A 376 -41.88 -18.93 22.18
N SER A 377 -42.34 -20.13 22.54
CA SER A 377 -41.73 -20.94 23.60
C SER A 377 -40.27 -21.27 23.30
N VAL A 378 -39.97 -21.62 22.04
CA VAL A 378 -38.58 -21.90 21.63
C VAL A 378 -37.74 -20.63 21.60
N ALA A 379 -38.30 -19.50 21.20
CA ALA A 379 -37.64 -18.19 21.28
C ALA A 379 -37.29 -17.84 22.73
N LEU A 380 -38.24 -17.94 23.65
CA LEU A 380 -38.03 -17.69 25.08
C LEU A 380 -37.01 -18.65 25.70
N PHE A 381 -37.07 -19.95 25.35
CA PHE A 381 -36.08 -20.93 25.76
C PHE A 381 -34.68 -20.58 25.23
N THR A 382 -34.59 -20.20 23.96
CA THR A 382 -33.32 -19.76 23.34
C THR A 382 -32.80 -18.52 24.05
N GLY A 383 -33.66 -17.56 24.36
CA GLY A 383 -33.30 -16.34 25.08
C GLY A 383 -32.85 -16.61 26.51
N TYR A 384 -33.50 -17.54 27.19
CA TYR A 384 -33.13 -17.97 28.55
C TYR A 384 -31.70 -18.52 28.62
N ILE A 385 -31.31 -19.35 27.66
CA ILE A 385 -29.95 -19.90 27.58
C ILE A 385 -28.96 -18.87 27.03
N PHE A 386 -29.29 -18.20 25.91
CA PHE A 386 -28.38 -17.30 25.20
C PHE A 386 -28.07 -16.05 26.03
N TRP A 387 -29.03 -15.46 26.72
CA TRP A 387 -28.76 -14.28 27.57
C TRP A 387 -28.24 -14.66 28.95
N GLY A 388 -27.84 -15.92 29.17
CA GLY A 388 -27.13 -16.36 30.35
C GLY A 388 -27.93 -16.29 31.65
N ILE A 389 -29.26 -16.31 31.59
CA ILE A 389 -30.12 -16.11 32.77
C ILE A 389 -29.87 -17.20 33.81
N LYS A 390 -29.81 -18.48 33.39
CA LYS A 390 -29.36 -19.62 34.21
C LYS A 390 -29.25 -20.88 33.33
N LEU A 391 -28.10 -21.54 33.30
CA LEU A 391 -27.97 -22.89 32.75
C LEU A 391 -27.74 -23.84 33.93
N ASP A 392 -28.70 -24.70 34.25
CA ASP A 392 -28.51 -25.70 35.31
C ASP A 392 -27.79 -26.92 34.74
N LEU A 393 -26.49 -27.02 35.02
CA LEU A 393 -25.67 -28.13 34.54
C LEU A 393 -26.11 -29.49 35.10
N LYS A 394 -26.87 -29.52 36.19
CA LYS A 394 -27.36 -30.77 36.81
C LYS A 394 -28.51 -31.40 36.04
N GLU A 395 -29.28 -30.58 35.31
CA GLU A 395 -30.42 -31.03 34.50
C GLU A 395 -30.02 -31.45 33.07
N LEU A 396 -28.72 -31.36 32.73
CA LEU A 396 -28.24 -31.74 31.39
C LEU A 396 -28.09 -33.25 31.23
N GLU A 397 -28.89 -33.85 30.35
CA GLU A 397 -28.76 -35.26 29.99
C GLU A 397 -27.71 -35.48 28.89
N LEU A 398 -26.79 -36.43 29.09
CA LEU A 398 -25.69 -36.71 28.14
C LEU A 398 -26.10 -37.56 26.90
N ARG A 399 -27.40 -37.82 26.71
CA ARG A 399 -27.92 -38.75 25.69
C ARG A 399 -27.59 -38.31 24.26
N HIS A 400 -27.63 -37.00 23.97
CA HIS A 400 -27.38 -36.45 22.63
C HIS A 400 -26.23 -35.42 22.65
N ARG A 401 -24.98 -35.91 22.60
CA ARG A 401 -23.75 -35.10 22.69
C ARG A 401 -23.71 -33.87 21.77
N TYR A 402 -24.20 -33.98 20.53
CA TYR A 402 -24.22 -32.86 19.58
C TYR A 402 -25.19 -31.74 20.00
N VAL A 403 -26.34 -32.10 20.57
CA VAL A 403 -27.33 -31.14 21.06
C VAL A 403 -26.87 -30.51 22.36
N LEU A 404 -26.21 -31.29 23.22
CA LEU A 404 -25.52 -30.77 24.40
C LEU A 404 -24.46 -29.72 23.99
N PHE A 405 -23.62 -30.01 23.00
CA PHE A 405 -22.64 -29.06 22.49
C PHE A 405 -23.30 -27.80 21.92
N LEU A 406 -24.42 -27.94 21.21
CA LEU A 406 -25.20 -26.80 20.73
C LEU A 406 -25.70 -25.91 21.89
N ILE A 407 -26.23 -26.50 22.96
CA ILE A 407 -26.72 -25.75 24.13
C ILE A 407 -25.57 -25.05 24.86
N ILE A 408 -24.45 -25.75 25.06
CA ILE A 408 -23.26 -25.18 25.71
C ILE A 408 -22.66 -24.06 24.86
N SER A 409 -22.52 -24.25 23.55
CA SER A 409 -22.01 -23.20 22.65
C SER A 409 -22.93 -21.99 22.60
N GLN A 410 -24.26 -22.19 22.59
CA GLN A 410 -25.25 -21.12 22.69
C GLN A 410 -25.08 -20.31 23.97
N TYR A 411 -24.88 -20.97 25.11
CA TYR A 411 -24.65 -20.33 26.40
C TYR A 411 -23.32 -19.53 26.42
N ILE A 412 -22.21 -20.14 25.98
CA ILE A 412 -20.89 -19.48 25.96
C ILE A 412 -20.90 -18.26 25.03
N LEU A 413 -21.37 -18.41 23.79
CA LEU A 413 -21.47 -17.29 22.84
C LEU A 413 -22.39 -16.21 23.36
N GLY A 414 -23.48 -16.61 24.00
CA GLY A 414 -24.40 -15.73 24.69
C GLY A 414 -23.75 -14.84 25.77
N ILE A 415 -22.96 -15.44 26.66
CA ILE A 415 -22.17 -14.72 27.67
C ILE A 415 -21.18 -13.76 27.01
N ILE A 416 -20.48 -14.20 25.96
CA ILE A 416 -19.54 -13.36 25.22
C ILE A 416 -20.28 -12.14 24.63
N CYS A 417 -21.43 -12.34 23.99
CA CYS A 417 -22.27 -11.27 23.47
C CYS A 417 -22.69 -10.29 24.57
N LEU A 418 -23.13 -10.80 25.72
CA LEU A 418 -23.55 -9.98 26.86
C LEU A 418 -22.38 -9.17 27.43
N ALA A 419 -21.18 -9.76 27.55
CA ALA A 419 -19.99 -9.04 27.98
C ALA A 419 -19.63 -7.88 27.04
N TYR A 420 -19.72 -8.09 25.72
CA TYR A 420 -19.51 -7.02 24.74
C TYR A 420 -20.60 -5.94 24.80
N ILE A 421 -21.87 -6.32 24.99
CA ILE A 421 -22.97 -5.35 25.16
C ILE A 421 -22.82 -4.57 26.47
N ALA A 422 -22.40 -5.22 27.56
CA ALA A 422 -22.11 -4.55 28.82
C ALA A 422 -20.97 -3.55 28.67
N ASN A 423 -19.87 -3.95 28.01
CA ASN A 423 -18.77 -3.05 27.68
C ASN A 423 -19.23 -1.88 26.78
N PHE A 424 -20.16 -2.13 25.86
CA PHE A 424 -20.77 -1.07 25.05
C PHE A 424 -21.54 -0.05 25.88
N VAL A 425 -22.29 -0.50 26.89
CA VAL A 425 -23.07 0.37 27.79
C VAL A 425 -22.15 1.15 28.74
N ILE A 426 -21.10 0.51 29.27
CA ILE A 426 -20.17 1.12 30.24
C ILE A 426 -19.19 2.10 29.56
N SER A 427 -18.81 1.85 28.31
CA SER A 427 -17.86 2.70 27.56
C SER A 427 -18.47 3.99 26.98
N LYS A 428 -19.64 4.40 27.49
CA LYS A 428 -20.25 5.71 27.24
C LYS A 428 -20.07 6.56 28.49
#